data_AF-A0A7W9PGM3-F1
#
_entry.id   AF-A0A7W9PGM3-F1
#
_cell.length_a   1.000
_cell.length_b   1.000
_cell.length_c   1.000
_cell.angle_alpha   90.00
_cell.angle_beta   90.00
_cell.angle_gamma   90.00
#
_symmetry.space_group_name_H-M   'P 1'
#
loop_
_entity.id
_entity.type
_entity.pdbx_description
1 polymer ?
#
loop_
_entity_poly.entity_id
_entity_poly.type
_entity_poly.pdbx_seq_one_letter_code
_entity_poly.pdbx_strand_id
1 'polypeptide(L)'
;MTTSRSEDARTGLLDDLGESVSFGLEQADETLAAMVAEQAEERPRDGELITQRLGLDGERPETLTLIGARYGLSRDRVRQLYTRAAGQMVRRVRATGHPDTAIFAERYPVGWQDERLVRTLLAEIYATDSDIAAQDLAYLRLRLAGHALMDAKRMAGFVFQRIAGWQQRGRWHLNGPRHAEPVAGQLVPLLRRADWPGGKPADLPDTPAPTVDADDDARGSIFAEKLGRETTFDTALEALLLRILDTSEQVAAYVERPGAVDYRLDDAERTHYPTVAARLTDGRALLIDVVPPSRLAVHGNRVKLDAARAWAHERGWGRLVFTGSRLGEPDLRDHRVDARHENILRNRLAEGPLGWPEFRRYVDETGIGTTDFTALVLRHGWRWDRGPFRLARAG
;
A
#
# COMPACT_ATOMS: atom_id res chain seq x y z
N MET A 1 -33.82 -22.33 8.10
CA MET A 1 -33.52 -21.04 8.77
C MET A 1 -32.01 -21.01 8.98
N THR A 2 -31.27 -20.68 7.91
CA THR A 2 -29.80 -20.82 7.85
C THR A 2 -29.25 -19.96 6.70
N THR A 3 -29.30 -18.64 6.86
CA THR A 3 -28.81 -17.65 5.89
C THR A 3 -28.12 -16.49 6.61
N SER A 4 -27.20 -16.78 7.55
CA SER A 4 -26.58 -15.73 8.39
C SER A 4 -25.12 -16.04 8.78
N ARG A 5 -24.30 -16.57 7.86
CA ARG A 5 -22.85 -16.74 8.13
C ARG A 5 -21.92 -16.28 7.01
N SER A 6 -22.45 -15.87 5.86
CA SER A 6 -21.66 -15.32 4.75
C SER A 6 -21.74 -13.80 4.62
N GLU A 7 -22.63 -13.14 5.38
CA GLU A 7 -22.82 -11.69 5.37
C GLU A 7 -21.79 -10.96 6.26
N ASP A 8 -21.37 -11.56 7.38
CA ASP A 8 -20.36 -10.95 8.28
C ASP A 8 -18.98 -10.76 7.66
N ALA A 9 -18.65 -11.48 6.58
CA ALA A 9 -17.37 -11.33 5.89
C ALA A 9 -17.34 -10.14 4.90
N ARG A 10 -18.49 -9.52 4.61
CA ARG A 10 -18.64 -8.50 3.56
C ARG A 10 -18.72 -7.06 4.07
N THR A 11 -19.04 -6.86 5.35
CA THR A 11 -19.28 -5.51 5.89
C THR A 11 -18.05 -4.91 6.59
N GLY A 12 -17.08 -5.74 7.02
CA GLY A 12 -15.89 -5.27 7.76
C GLY A 12 -14.56 -5.28 6.98
N LEU A 13 -14.55 -5.60 5.68
CA LEU A 13 -13.29 -5.81 4.94
C LEU A 13 -12.50 -4.51 4.67
N LEU A 14 -13.16 -3.36 4.85
CA LEU A 14 -12.57 -2.03 4.78
C LEU A 14 -13.08 -1.19 5.97
N ASP A 15 -13.14 -1.81 7.15
CA ASP A 15 -13.01 -1.04 8.39
C ASP A 15 -11.75 -0.18 8.30
N ASP A 16 -11.76 0.97 8.96
CA ASP A 16 -10.70 1.98 8.95
C ASP A 16 -9.30 1.34 8.87
N LEU A 17 -8.67 1.38 7.67
CA LEU A 17 -7.42 0.64 7.42
C LEU A 17 -6.30 1.01 8.39
N GLY A 18 -6.40 2.20 9.01
CA GLY A 18 -5.49 2.63 10.07
C GLY A 18 -5.48 1.69 11.28
N GLU A 19 -6.60 1.03 11.61
CA GLU A 19 -6.71 0.10 12.74
C GLU A 19 -5.89 -1.19 12.53
N SER A 20 -5.60 -1.54 11.28
CA SER A 20 -4.79 -2.73 10.94
C SER A 20 -3.28 -2.44 10.87
N VAL A 21 -2.85 -1.18 10.95
CA VAL A 21 -1.43 -0.78 10.91
C VAL A 21 -0.83 -0.83 12.31
N SER A 22 0.26 -1.58 12.48
CA SER A 22 0.94 -1.72 13.77
C SER A 22 2.46 -1.74 13.62
N PHE A 23 3.19 -1.34 14.67
CA PHE A 23 4.66 -1.45 14.68
C PHE A 23 5.16 -2.89 14.64
N GLY A 24 4.34 -3.87 15.02
CA GLY A 24 4.70 -5.27 14.80
C GLY A 24 4.61 -5.69 13.34
N LEU A 25 3.75 -5.05 12.53
CA LEU A 25 3.73 -5.25 11.08
C LEU A 25 4.97 -4.58 10.45
N GLU A 26 5.30 -3.37 10.90
CA GLU A 26 6.56 -2.71 10.55
C GLU A 26 7.77 -3.58 10.87
N GLN A 27 7.78 -4.22 12.04
CA GLN A 27 8.84 -5.14 12.45
C GLN A 27 8.96 -6.33 11.49
N ALA A 28 7.84 -6.89 11.04
CA ALA A 28 7.84 -8.02 10.12
C ALA A 28 8.41 -7.62 8.75
N ASP A 29 8.02 -6.46 8.23
CA ASP A 29 8.52 -5.95 6.95
C ASP A 29 10.00 -5.52 7.05
N GLU A 30 10.43 -4.91 8.16
CA GLU A 30 11.84 -4.60 8.42
C GLU A 30 12.69 -5.86 8.56
N THR A 31 12.16 -6.91 9.20
CA THR A 31 12.87 -8.20 9.30
C THR A 31 13.05 -8.82 7.92
N LEU A 32 12.02 -8.77 7.05
CA LEU A 32 12.15 -9.19 5.65
C LEU A 32 13.18 -8.33 4.91
N ALA A 33 13.16 -7.01 5.09
CA ALA A 33 14.12 -6.12 4.43
C ALA A 33 15.56 -6.39 4.87
N ALA A 34 15.80 -6.67 6.15
CA ALA A 34 17.11 -7.06 6.66
C ALA A 34 17.60 -8.37 6.05
N MET A 35 16.72 -9.37 5.91
CA MET A 35 17.04 -10.63 5.20
C MET A 35 17.42 -10.40 3.74
N VAL A 36 16.71 -9.49 3.08
CA VAL A 36 16.95 -9.13 1.67
C VAL A 36 18.27 -8.37 1.53
N ALA A 37 18.57 -7.45 2.44
CA ALA A 37 19.83 -6.70 2.46
C ALA A 37 21.04 -7.64 2.64
N GLU A 38 20.96 -8.59 3.59
CA GLU A 38 22.01 -9.60 3.79
C GLU A 38 22.19 -10.50 2.55
N GLN A 39 21.11 -10.82 1.85
CA GLN A 39 21.22 -11.54 0.58
C GLN A 39 21.83 -10.67 -0.53
N ALA A 40 21.52 -9.38 -0.54
CA ALA A 40 22.00 -8.42 -1.53
C ALA A 40 23.53 -8.22 -1.47
N GLU A 41 24.18 -8.44 -0.33
CA GLU A 41 25.64 -8.40 -0.21
C GLU A 41 26.34 -9.38 -1.16
N GLU A 42 25.79 -10.60 -1.31
CA GLU A 42 26.32 -11.63 -2.20
C GLU A 42 25.64 -11.62 -3.58
N ARG A 43 24.35 -11.27 -3.62
CA ARG A 43 23.52 -11.31 -4.83
C ARG A 43 22.67 -10.04 -4.95
N PRO A 44 23.27 -8.89 -5.35
CA PRO A 44 22.59 -7.60 -5.38
C PRO A 44 21.28 -7.63 -6.20
N ARG A 45 21.31 -8.29 -7.37
CA ARG A 45 20.13 -8.42 -8.25
C ARG A 45 18.99 -9.22 -7.63
N ASP A 46 19.30 -10.23 -6.83
CA ASP A 46 18.27 -11.01 -6.15
C ASP A 46 17.62 -10.16 -5.04
N GLY A 47 18.41 -9.33 -4.35
CA GLY A 47 17.91 -8.41 -3.34
C GLY A 47 17.01 -7.32 -3.91
N GLU A 48 17.44 -6.70 -5.01
CA GLU A 48 16.67 -5.68 -5.72
C GLU A 48 15.34 -6.25 -6.25
N LEU A 49 15.39 -7.45 -6.84
CA LEU A 49 14.21 -8.17 -7.32
C LEU A 49 13.19 -8.45 -6.20
N ILE A 50 13.64 -8.92 -5.03
CA ILE A 50 12.74 -9.17 -3.90
C ILE A 50 12.17 -7.85 -3.37
N THR A 51 13.00 -6.81 -3.24
CA THR A 51 12.58 -5.49 -2.75
C THR A 51 11.47 -4.91 -3.62
N GLN A 52 11.66 -4.86 -4.93
CA GLN A 52 10.67 -4.36 -5.89
C GLN A 52 9.39 -5.21 -5.88
N ARG A 53 9.54 -6.54 -5.84
CA ARG A 53 8.38 -7.45 -5.86
C ARG A 53 7.53 -7.34 -4.61
N LEU A 54 8.11 -6.99 -3.46
CA LEU A 54 7.43 -6.98 -2.17
C LEU A 54 7.17 -5.57 -1.61
N GLY A 55 7.73 -4.52 -2.21
CA GLY A 55 7.59 -3.13 -1.75
C GLY A 55 8.25 -2.88 -0.38
N LEU A 56 9.43 -3.46 -0.14
CA LEU A 56 10.11 -3.41 1.17
C LEU A 56 10.80 -2.08 1.46
N ASP A 57 11.05 -1.27 0.43
CA ASP A 57 11.64 0.07 0.52
C ASP A 57 10.59 1.16 0.79
N GLY A 58 9.34 0.78 1.03
CA GLY A 58 8.22 1.69 1.27
C GLY A 58 7.48 2.11 0.00
N GLU A 59 7.96 1.73 -1.18
CA GLU A 59 7.18 1.80 -2.42
C GLU A 59 6.12 0.68 -2.48
N ARG A 60 5.22 0.79 -3.45
CA ARG A 60 4.25 -0.26 -3.73
C ARG A 60 4.92 -1.48 -4.35
N PRO A 61 4.44 -2.70 -4.08
CA PRO A 61 4.93 -3.89 -4.78
C PRO A 61 4.69 -3.78 -6.28
N GLU A 62 5.68 -4.20 -7.06
CA GLU A 62 5.61 -4.17 -8.52
C GLU A 62 5.10 -5.50 -9.11
N THR A 63 4.48 -5.40 -10.28
CA THR A 63 4.13 -6.57 -11.09
C THR A 63 5.39 -7.22 -11.66
N LEU A 64 5.32 -8.53 -11.89
CA LEU A 64 6.43 -9.26 -12.52
C LEU A 64 6.68 -8.79 -13.97
N THR A 65 5.65 -8.26 -14.64
CA THR A 65 5.78 -7.67 -15.98
C THR A 65 6.56 -6.36 -15.95
N LEU A 66 6.26 -5.47 -15.01
CA LEU A 66 6.99 -4.21 -14.85
C LEU A 66 8.46 -4.45 -14.52
N ILE A 67 8.73 -5.34 -13.56
CA ILE A 67 10.09 -5.77 -13.22
C ILE A 67 10.79 -6.38 -14.45
N GLY A 68 10.08 -7.23 -15.21
CA GLY A 68 10.61 -7.85 -16.41
C GLY A 68 11.03 -6.84 -17.47
N ALA A 69 10.18 -5.83 -17.71
CA ALA A 69 10.49 -4.73 -18.63
C ALA A 69 11.76 -3.98 -18.24
N ARG A 70 11.95 -3.69 -16.94
CA ARG A 70 13.15 -3.02 -16.42
C ARG A 70 14.44 -3.80 -16.68
N TYR A 71 14.40 -5.13 -16.60
CA TYR A 71 15.58 -5.98 -16.78
C TYR A 71 15.69 -6.66 -18.15
N GLY A 72 14.79 -6.38 -19.09
CA GLY A 72 14.74 -7.06 -20.38
C GLY A 72 14.44 -8.57 -20.27
N LEU A 73 13.62 -8.96 -19.29
CA LEU A 73 13.25 -10.35 -19.00
C LEU A 73 11.75 -10.58 -19.20
N SER A 74 11.38 -11.81 -19.54
CA SER A 74 9.97 -12.21 -19.53
C SER A 74 9.42 -12.30 -18.10
N ARG A 75 8.12 -12.06 -17.94
CA ARG A 75 7.38 -12.23 -16.68
C ARG A 75 7.66 -13.58 -16.00
N ASP A 76 7.63 -14.68 -16.77
CA ASP A 76 7.93 -16.02 -16.25
C ASP A 76 9.38 -16.14 -15.76
N ARG A 77 10.33 -15.54 -16.48
CA ARG A 77 11.72 -15.55 -16.05
C ARG A 77 11.91 -14.80 -14.73
N VAL A 78 11.27 -13.65 -14.57
CA VAL A 78 11.27 -12.90 -13.31
C VAL A 78 10.67 -13.75 -12.18
N ARG A 79 9.52 -14.41 -12.40
CA ARG A 79 8.91 -15.33 -11.42
C ARG A 79 9.86 -16.43 -10.96
N GLN A 80 10.57 -17.06 -11.90
CA GLN A 80 11.55 -18.10 -11.59
C GLN A 80 12.74 -17.56 -10.78
N LEU A 81 13.25 -16.37 -11.15
CA LEU A 81 14.33 -15.71 -10.41
C LEU A 81 13.88 -15.39 -8.98
N TYR A 82 12.70 -14.77 -8.83
CA TYR A 82 12.12 -14.41 -7.54
C TYR A 82 11.92 -15.65 -6.65
N THR A 83 11.29 -16.70 -7.18
CA THR A 83 11.03 -17.94 -6.42
C THR A 83 12.32 -18.56 -5.90
N ARG A 84 13.38 -18.55 -6.72
CA ARG A 84 14.70 -19.06 -6.34
C ARG A 84 15.33 -18.19 -5.25
N ALA A 85 15.32 -16.87 -5.44
CA ALA A 85 15.91 -15.90 -4.51
C ALA A 85 15.21 -15.97 -3.13
N ALA A 86 13.88 -15.90 -3.11
CA ALA A 86 13.07 -16.04 -1.90
C ALA A 86 13.30 -17.39 -1.20
N GLY A 87 13.40 -18.48 -1.97
CA GLY A 87 13.70 -19.80 -1.43
C GLY A 87 15.12 -19.96 -0.88
N GLN A 88 16.11 -19.22 -1.40
CA GLN A 88 17.47 -19.16 -0.85
C GLN A 88 17.48 -18.37 0.46
N MET A 89 16.84 -17.21 0.48
CA MET A 89 16.68 -16.36 1.66
C MET A 89 16.09 -17.14 2.84
N VAL A 90 14.95 -17.82 2.64
CA VAL A 90 14.32 -18.64 3.70
C VAL A 90 15.22 -19.79 4.19
N ARG A 91 15.99 -20.42 3.29
CA ARG A 91 16.92 -21.49 3.67
C ARG A 91 18.09 -20.97 4.47
N ARG A 92 18.63 -19.80 4.12
CA ARG A 92 19.72 -19.16 4.84
C ARG A 92 19.32 -18.88 6.27
N VAL A 93 18.20 -18.17 6.48
CA VAL A 93 17.72 -17.82 7.83
C VAL A 93 17.43 -19.06 8.68
N ARG A 94 16.90 -20.13 8.09
CA ARG A 94 16.70 -21.41 8.81
C ARG A 94 18.02 -22.09 9.20
N ALA A 95 19.08 -21.90 8.43
CA ALA A 95 20.39 -22.48 8.70
C ALA A 95 21.20 -21.64 9.71
N THR A 96 21.10 -20.32 9.64
CA THR A 96 21.84 -19.38 10.49
C THR A 96 21.11 -19.02 11.78
N GLY A 97 19.79 -19.12 11.81
CA GLY A 97 18.95 -18.57 12.88
C GLY A 97 18.92 -17.05 12.93
N HIS A 98 19.44 -16.37 11.90
CA HIS A 98 19.51 -14.90 11.82
C HIS A 98 18.91 -14.39 10.51
N PRO A 99 18.14 -13.28 10.52
CA PRO A 99 17.64 -12.58 11.71
C PRO A 99 16.60 -13.40 12.49
N ASP A 100 16.29 -12.97 13.70
CA ASP A 100 15.27 -13.61 14.53
C ASP A 100 13.88 -13.51 13.87
N THR A 101 13.26 -14.67 13.62
CA THR A 101 11.94 -14.76 12.98
C THR A 101 10.80 -14.95 13.98
N ALA A 102 11.03 -14.81 15.29
CA ALA A 102 10.02 -14.98 16.34
C ALA A 102 8.78 -14.11 16.11
N ILE A 103 8.95 -12.90 15.58
CA ILE A 103 7.83 -12.00 15.22
C ILE A 103 6.83 -12.65 14.26
N PHE A 104 7.30 -13.47 13.30
CA PHE A 104 6.41 -14.17 12.38
C PHE A 104 5.67 -15.31 13.11
N ALA A 105 6.33 -16.04 14.01
CA ALA A 105 5.70 -17.10 14.78
C ALA A 105 4.63 -16.56 15.74
N GLU A 106 4.86 -15.38 16.32
CA GLU A 106 3.89 -14.68 17.17
C GLU A 106 2.67 -14.22 16.37
N ARG A 107 2.89 -13.63 15.18
CA ARG A 107 1.81 -13.08 14.32
C ARG A 107 1.03 -14.16 13.57
N TYR A 108 1.69 -15.24 13.19
CA TYR A 108 1.10 -16.32 12.39
C TYR A 108 1.32 -17.69 13.06
N PRO A 109 0.82 -17.94 14.29
CA PRO A 109 1.11 -19.17 15.01
C PRO A 109 0.72 -20.43 14.24
N VAL A 110 1.59 -21.43 14.31
CA VAL A 110 1.29 -22.78 13.81
C VAL A 110 0.13 -23.37 14.64
N GLY A 111 -0.84 -23.99 13.96
CA GLY A 111 -2.02 -24.59 14.59
C GLY A 111 -3.22 -23.65 14.72
N TRP A 112 -3.10 -22.37 14.33
CA TRP A 112 -4.29 -21.54 14.12
C TRP A 112 -5.19 -22.12 13.02
N GLN A 113 -6.50 -21.90 13.18
CA GLN A 113 -7.49 -22.24 12.16
C GLN A 113 -7.19 -21.51 10.86
N ASP A 114 -7.25 -22.23 9.73
CA ASP A 114 -6.97 -21.73 8.39
C ASP A 114 -7.72 -20.41 8.10
N GLU A 115 -9.00 -20.32 8.46
CA GLU A 115 -9.82 -19.12 8.24
C GLU A 115 -9.30 -17.90 9.00
N ARG A 116 -8.91 -18.08 10.27
CA ARG A 116 -8.35 -16.99 11.09
C ARG A 116 -7.03 -16.49 10.51
N LEU A 117 -6.20 -17.41 10.04
CA LEU A 117 -4.89 -17.11 9.46
C LEU A 117 -5.04 -16.35 8.14
N VAL A 118 -5.91 -16.83 7.24
CA VAL A 118 -6.22 -16.15 5.97
C VAL A 118 -6.79 -14.76 6.22
N ARG A 119 -7.72 -14.60 7.17
CA ARG A 119 -8.29 -13.29 7.51
C ARG A 119 -7.23 -12.31 8.02
N THR A 120 -6.33 -12.78 8.88
CA THR A 120 -5.23 -11.96 9.41
C THR A 120 -4.29 -11.50 8.30
N LEU A 121 -3.88 -12.42 7.42
CA LEU A 121 -3.01 -12.11 6.28
C LEU A 121 -3.68 -11.11 5.32
N LEU A 122 -4.97 -11.31 5.00
CA LEU A 122 -5.71 -10.40 4.13
C LEU A 122 -5.81 -8.99 4.72
N ALA A 123 -6.14 -8.86 6.01
CA ALA A 123 -6.24 -7.56 6.68
C ALA A 123 -4.90 -6.79 6.58
N GLU A 124 -3.78 -7.47 6.85
CA GLU A 124 -2.46 -6.83 6.74
C GLU A 124 -2.06 -6.52 5.29
N ILE A 125 -2.42 -7.37 4.32
CA ILE A 125 -2.16 -7.12 2.89
C ILE A 125 -2.91 -5.87 2.42
N TYR A 126 -4.17 -5.70 2.82
CA TYR A 126 -4.94 -4.51 2.48
C TYR A 126 -4.42 -3.26 3.19
N ALA A 127 -4.01 -3.38 4.45
CA ALA A 127 -3.44 -2.27 5.23
C ALA A 127 -2.08 -1.78 4.71
N THR A 128 -1.35 -2.63 3.99
CA THR A 128 -0.07 -2.27 3.34
C THR A 128 -0.19 -2.10 1.83
N ASP A 129 -1.39 -2.22 1.26
CA ASP A 129 -1.64 -2.00 -0.18
C ASP A 129 -0.69 -2.86 -1.02
N SER A 130 -0.69 -4.16 -0.72
CA SER A 130 0.26 -5.15 -1.25
C SER A 130 -0.42 -6.31 -1.99
N ASP A 131 -1.65 -6.11 -2.47
CA ASP A 131 -2.50 -7.11 -3.13
C ASP A 131 -1.78 -7.83 -4.28
N ILE A 132 -1.04 -7.09 -5.13
CA ILE A 132 -0.30 -7.67 -6.27
C ILE A 132 0.74 -8.70 -5.80
N ALA A 133 1.30 -8.53 -4.60
CA ALA A 133 2.30 -9.43 -4.00
C ALA A 133 1.74 -10.31 -2.88
N ALA A 134 0.42 -10.35 -2.71
CA ALA A 134 -0.25 -11.02 -1.59
C ALA A 134 0.15 -12.48 -1.41
N GLN A 135 0.18 -13.25 -2.49
CA GLN A 135 0.55 -14.66 -2.45
C GLN A 135 2.00 -14.85 -1.98
N ASP A 136 2.90 -14.01 -2.47
CA ASP A 136 4.33 -14.08 -2.20
C ASP A 136 4.63 -13.68 -0.75
N LEU A 137 4.02 -12.59 -0.26
CA LEU A 137 4.11 -12.14 1.13
C LEU A 137 3.52 -13.15 2.10
N ALA A 138 2.32 -13.66 1.82
CA ALA A 138 1.67 -14.66 2.66
C ALA A 138 2.51 -15.93 2.76
N TYR A 139 3.05 -16.40 1.62
CA TYR A 139 3.93 -17.56 1.61
C TYR A 139 5.18 -17.32 2.48
N LEU A 140 5.88 -16.20 2.30
CA LEU A 140 7.09 -15.89 3.06
C LEU A 140 6.81 -15.78 4.56
N ARG A 141 5.81 -14.99 4.95
CA ARG A 141 5.40 -14.80 6.36
C ARG A 141 5.12 -16.14 7.04
N LEU A 142 4.39 -17.04 6.39
CA LEU A 142 4.09 -18.37 6.93
C LEU A 142 5.32 -19.26 7.01
N ARG A 143 6.20 -19.23 6.01
CA ARG A 143 7.45 -20.01 6.02
C ARG A 143 8.40 -19.56 7.13
N LEU A 144 8.44 -18.26 7.43
CA LEU A 144 9.26 -17.69 8.51
C LEU A 144 8.62 -17.92 9.88
N ALA A 145 7.28 -18.00 9.95
CA ALA A 145 6.55 -18.41 11.15
C ALA A 145 6.68 -19.91 11.48
N GLY A 146 7.33 -20.70 10.63
CA GLY A 146 7.59 -22.12 10.88
C GLY A 146 6.60 -23.09 10.23
N HIS A 147 5.60 -22.62 9.47
CA HIS A 147 4.65 -23.50 8.78
C HIS A 147 5.36 -24.41 7.78
N ALA A 148 4.85 -25.63 7.59
CA ALA A 148 5.37 -26.58 6.61
C ALA A 148 5.24 -26.03 5.17
N LEU A 149 6.06 -26.53 4.25
CA LEU A 149 6.12 -26.00 2.88
C LEU A 149 4.75 -26.09 2.17
N MET A 150 4.09 -27.24 2.29
CA MET A 150 2.81 -27.50 1.64
C MET A 150 1.69 -26.67 2.27
N ASP A 151 1.70 -26.51 3.60
CA ASP A 151 0.70 -25.70 4.31
C ASP A 151 0.83 -24.22 3.97
N ALA A 152 2.05 -23.68 3.96
CA ALA A 152 2.29 -22.29 3.57
C ALA A 152 1.83 -22.02 2.12
N LYS A 153 2.11 -22.94 1.19
CA LYS A 153 1.65 -22.83 -0.21
C LYS A 153 0.12 -22.87 -0.30
N ARG A 154 -0.51 -23.81 0.40
CA ARG A 154 -1.98 -23.96 0.43
C ARG A 154 -2.64 -22.69 0.96
N MET A 155 -2.14 -22.15 2.06
CA MET A 155 -2.72 -20.97 2.72
C MET A 155 -2.50 -19.69 1.91
N ALA A 156 -1.30 -19.49 1.35
CA ALA A 156 -1.04 -18.39 0.42
C ALA A 156 -1.94 -18.48 -0.83
N GLY A 157 -2.23 -19.71 -1.30
CA GLY A 157 -3.21 -19.95 -2.36
C GLY A 157 -4.63 -19.52 -1.96
N PHE A 158 -5.06 -19.77 -0.73
CA PHE A 158 -6.37 -19.30 -0.25
C PHE A 158 -6.44 -17.76 -0.15
N VAL A 159 -5.37 -17.09 0.28
CA VAL A 159 -5.26 -15.62 0.26
C VAL A 159 -5.41 -15.11 -1.17
N PHE A 160 -4.63 -15.65 -2.11
CA PHE A 160 -4.70 -15.29 -3.53
C PHE A 160 -6.11 -15.52 -4.10
N GLN A 161 -6.74 -16.68 -3.82
CA GLN A 161 -8.10 -16.97 -4.29
C GLN A 161 -9.15 -16.01 -3.75
N ARG A 162 -8.97 -15.46 -2.55
CA ARG A 162 -9.89 -14.45 -1.99
C ARG A 162 -9.77 -13.13 -2.75
N ILE A 163 -8.54 -12.71 -3.05
CA ILE A 163 -8.24 -11.50 -3.82
C ILE A 163 -8.71 -11.68 -5.27
N ALA A 164 -8.21 -12.70 -5.96
CA ALA A 164 -8.58 -13.04 -7.34
C ALA A 164 -10.09 -13.29 -7.49
N GLY A 165 -10.72 -13.95 -6.51
CA GLY A 165 -12.14 -14.21 -6.52
C GLY A 165 -13.00 -12.95 -6.42
N TRP A 166 -12.49 -11.86 -5.85
CA TRP A 166 -13.18 -10.56 -5.89
C TRP A 166 -12.81 -9.76 -7.14
N GLN A 167 -11.54 -9.79 -7.57
CA GLN A 167 -11.06 -9.17 -8.81
C GLN A 167 -11.78 -9.74 -10.06
N GLN A 168 -11.94 -11.06 -10.18
CA GLN A 168 -12.58 -11.72 -11.34
C GLN A 168 -14.11 -11.71 -11.29
N ARG A 169 -14.72 -11.51 -10.11
CA ARG A 169 -16.17 -11.33 -10.00
C ARG A 169 -16.63 -9.93 -10.43
N GLY A 170 -15.73 -9.12 -10.98
CA GLY A 170 -15.97 -7.87 -11.71
C GLY A 170 -16.92 -7.96 -12.91
N ARG A 171 -17.60 -9.09 -13.18
CA ARG A 171 -18.90 -9.10 -13.86
C ARG A 171 -20.00 -8.55 -12.94
N TRP A 172 -19.85 -7.33 -12.46
CA TRP A 172 -20.88 -6.61 -11.71
C TRP A 172 -21.80 -5.88 -12.69
N HIS A 173 -22.73 -6.64 -13.28
CA HIS A 173 -23.98 -6.07 -13.79
C HIS A 173 -25.15 -6.53 -12.91
N LEU A 174 -25.91 -5.54 -12.45
CA LEU A 174 -27.29 -5.53 -11.94
C LEU A 174 -28.02 -6.87 -11.97
N ASN A 175 -27.98 -7.61 -10.87
CA ASN A 175 -29.07 -8.51 -10.50
C ASN A 175 -29.24 -8.51 -8.97
N GLY A 176 -30.07 -7.56 -8.53
CA GLY A 176 -30.67 -7.53 -7.20
C GLY A 176 -30.25 -6.32 -6.36
N PRO A 177 -31.21 -5.58 -5.77
CA PRO A 177 -30.90 -4.49 -4.84
C PRO A 177 -30.29 -5.13 -3.59
N ARG A 178 -29.00 -4.91 -3.36
CA ARG A 178 -28.31 -5.39 -2.15
C ARG A 178 -27.99 -4.19 -1.28
N HIS A 179 -28.39 -4.29 -0.01
CA HIS A 179 -28.08 -3.35 1.07
C HIS A 179 -26.57 -3.41 1.38
N ALA A 180 -25.76 -2.77 0.53
CA ALA A 180 -24.58 -2.07 1.02
C ALA A 180 -25.05 -0.65 1.36
N GLU A 181 -24.55 -0.05 2.44
CA GLU A 181 -24.75 1.39 2.63
C GLU A 181 -24.42 2.15 1.34
N PRO A 182 -25.15 3.22 1.01
CA PRO A 182 -24.85 4.00 -0.17
C PRO A 182 -23.39 4.46 -0.10
N VAL A 183 -22.54 3.96 -1.01
CA VAL A 183 -21.22 4.56 -1.27
C VAL A 183 -21.40 6.00 -1.76
N ALA A 184 -22.58 6.32 -2.28
CA ALA A 184 -23.05 7.67 -2.58
C ALA A 184 -22.88 8.59 -1.36
N GLY A 185 -22.13 9.68 -1.55
CA GLY A 185 -21.86 10.67 -0.52
C GLY A 185 -20.52 10.50 0.21
N GLN A 186 -19.81 9.37 0.08
CA GLN A 186 -18.49 9.18 0.69
C GLN A 186 -17.42 10.15 0.13
N LEU A 187 -17.62 10.63 -1.10
CA LEU A 187 -16.71 11.60 -1.72
C LEU A 187 -16.79 12.96 -1.03
N VAL A 188 -17.95 13.40 -0.55
CA VAL A 188 -18.13 14.77 -0.02
C VAL A 188 -17.23 15.06 1.19
N PRO A 189 -17.14 14.19 2.22
CA PRO A 189 -16.16 14.35 3.30
C PRO A 189 -14.71 14.39 2.80
N LEU A 190 -14.37 13.58 1.79
CA LEU A 190 -13.02 13.55 1.21
C LEU A 190 -12.68 14.86 0.48
N LEU A 191 -13.64 15.47 -0.23
CA LEU A 191 -13.43 16.75 -0.92
C LEU A 191 -13.08 17.90 0.02
N ARG A 192 -13.47 17.82 1.31
CA ARG A 192 -13.08 18.82 2.32
C ARG A 192 -11.59 18.77 2.65
N ARG A 193 -10.93 17.64 2.38
CA ARG A 193 -9.49 17.41 2.58
C ARG A 193 -8.66 17.68 1.33
N ALA A 194 -9.31 17.99 0.21
CA ALA A 194 -8.61 18.29 -1.03
C ALA A 194 -7.92 19.67 -0.93
N ASP A 195 -6.68 19.71 -1.39
CA ASP A 195 -5.90 20.94 -1.54
C ASP A 195 -6.12 21.52 -2.94
N TRP A 196 -6.76 22.69 -3.02
CA TRP A 196 -7.20 23.30 -4.28
C TRP A 196 -6.29 24.45 -4.70
N PRO A 197 -5.78 24.46 -5.95
CA PRO A 197 -5.14 25.64 -6.51
C PRO A 197 -6.20 26.69 -6.90
N GLY A 198 -5.74 27.91 -7.17
CA GLY A 198 -6.55 28.91 -7.85
C GLY A 198 -6.59 28.68 -9.37
N GLY A 199 -7.53 29.35 -10.06
CA GLY A 199 -7.61 29.36 -11.53
C GLY A 199 -8.59 28.36 -12.13
N LYS A 200 -8.65 28.32 -13.47
CA LYS A 200 -9.51 27.40 -14.22
C LYS A 200 -8.78 26.07 -14.42
N PRO A 201 -9.37 24.92 -14.07
CA PRO A 201 -8.75 23.62 -14.28
C PRO A 201 -8.65 23.30 -15.77
N ALA A 202 -7.49 22.77 -16.19
CA ALA A 202 -7.30 22.16 -17.50
C ALA A 202 -8.19 20.93 -17.69
N ASP A 203 -8.43 20.52 -18.93
CA ASP A 203 -9.21 19.32 -19.26
C ASP A 203 -8.52 18.03 -18.83
N LEU A 204 -9.31 17.01 -18.51
CA LEU A 204 -8.75 15.68 -18.22
C LEU A 204 -8.29 15.04 -19.53
N PRO A 205 -7.27 14.17 -19.50
CA PRO A 205 -6.93 13.36 -20.67
C PRO A 205 -8.08 12.38 -20.98
N ASP A 206 -8.24 12.07 -22.27
CA ASP A 206 -9.31 11.17 -22.74
C ASP A 206 -9.03 9.70 -22.38
N THR A 207 -7.75 9.31 -22.32
CA THR A 207 -7.33 7.93 -22.03
C THR A 207 -6.27 7.90 -20.92
N PRO A 208 -6.19 6.77 -20.19
CA PRO A 208 -5.11 6.52 -19.25
C PRO A 208 -3.73 6.61 -19.91
N ALA A 209 -2.74 7.02 -19.14
CA ALA A 209 -1.34 6.91 -19.53
C ALA A 209 -0.97 5.42 -19.70
N PRO A 210 -0.27 5.06 -20.78
CA PRO A 210 0.13 3.69 -21.02
C PRO A 210 1.17 3.25 -19.98
N THR A 211 1.00 2.04 -19.46
CA THR A 211 1.98 1.36 -18.61
C THR A 211 2.30 0.00 -19.24
N VAL A 212 3.54 -0.46 -19.10
CA VAL A 212 4.01 -1.69 -19.76
C VAL A 212 3.28 -2.94 -19.24
N ASP A 213 2.72 -2.86 -18.04
CA ASP A 213 2.02 -3.92 -17.34
C ASP A 213 0.51 -3.65 -17.22
N ALA A 214 -0.06 -2.81 -18.10
CA ALA A 214 -1.49 -2.47 -18.11
C ALA A 214 -2.41 -3.71 -18.19
N ASP A 215 -1.97 -4.74 -18.93
CA ASP A 215 -2.69 -6.00 -19.14
C ASP A 215 -2.16 -7.16 -18.27
N ASP A 216 -1.42 -6.89 -17.18
CA ASP A 216 -0.93 -7.96 -16.31
C ASP A 216 -2.09 -8.65 -15.57
N ASP A 217 -2.17 -9.99 -15.66
CA ASP A 217 -3.21 -10.79 -15.00
C ASP A 217 -3.27 -10.63 -13.47
N ALA A 218 -2.23 -10.05 -12.85
CA ALA A 218 -2.24 -9.73 -11.42
C ALA A 218 -3.13 -8.53 -11.08
N ARG A 219 -3.45 -7.67 -12.06
CA ARG A 219 -4.36 -6.53 -11.89
C ARG A 219 -5.80 -7.00 -11.85
N GLY A 220 -6.62 -6.33 -11.04
CA GLY A 220 -8.07 -6.49 -11.06
C GLY A 220 -8.72 -5.63 -12.14
N SER A 221 -9.96 -5.95 -12.50
CA SER A 221 -10.75 -5.14 -13.42
C SER A 221 -12.18 -4.92 -12.91
N ILE A 222 -12.75 -3.76 -13.26
CA ILE A 222 -14.12 -3.37 -12.95
C ILE A 222 -14.72 -2.65 -14.16
N PHE A 223 -15.99 -2.92 -14.46
CA PHE A 223 -16.73 -2.11 -15.42
C PHE A 223 -17.16 -0.80 -14.78
N ALA A 224 -16.68 0.32 -15.30
CA ALA A 224 -17.01 1.67 -14.85
C ALA A 224 -18.21 2.19 -15.62
N GLU A 225 -19.36 2.36 -14.96
CA GLU A 225 -20.60 2.78 -15.60
C GLU A 225 -20.50 4.21 -16.16
N LYS A 226 -19.86 5.14 -15.45
CA LYS A 226 -19.65 6.53 -15.92
C LYS A 226 -18.74 6.60 -17.15
N LEU A 227 -17.81 5.65 -17.29
CA LEU A 227 -16.87 5.62 -18.41
C LEU A 227 -17.34 4.74 -19.56
N GLY A 228 -18.32 3.86 -19.33
CA GLY A 228 -18.82 2.91 -20.32
C GLY A 228 -17.78 1.88 -20.76
N ARG A 229 -16.76 1.59 -19.93
CA ARG A 229 -15.66 0.68 -20.26
C ARG A 229 -15.10 -0.04 -19.03
N GLU A 230 -14.31 -1.08 -19.29
CA GLU A 230 -13.53 -1.73 -18.26
C GLU A 230 -12.34 -0.85 -17.82
N THR A 231 -12.05 -0.86 -16.53
CA THR A 231 -10.94 -0.15 -15.88
C THR A 231 -10.17 -1.12 -15.01
N THR A 232 -8.83 -1.02 -14.99
CA THR A 232 -7.97 -1.86 -14.17
C THR A 232 -7.52 -1.17 -12.89
N PHE A 233 -7.30 -1.95 -11.83
CA PHE A 233 -6.81 -1.50 -10.53
C PHE A 233 -5.83 -2.50 -9.92
N ASP A 234 -4.95 -2.00 -9.07
CA ASP A 234 -3.85 -2.79 -8.52
C ASP A 234 -4.20 -3.37 -7.15
N THR A 235 -5.04 -2.68 -6.38
CA THR A 235 -5.38 -3.07 -5.02
C THR A 235 -6.86 -2.88 -4.70
N ALA A 236 -7.33 -3.55 -3.64
CA ALA A 236 -8.70 -3.36 -3.16
C ALA A 236 -9.02 -1.90 -2.78
N LEU A 237 -8.01 -1.16 -2.30
CA LEU A 237 -8.17 0.25 -1.94
C LEU A 237 -8.38 1.14 -3.17
N GLU A 238 -7.68 0.86 -4.28
CA GLU A 238 -7.93 1.54 -5.55
C GLU A 238 -9.31 1.23 -6.11
N ALA A 239 -9.73 -0.03 -6.09
CA ALA A 239 -11.07 -0.40 -6.53
C ALA A 239 -12.18 0.24 -5.68
N LEU A 240 -11.97 0.41 -4.37
CA LEU A 240 -12.86 1.19 -3.51
C LEU A 240 -12.98 2.63 -4.00
N LEU A 241 -11.85 3.30 -4.26
CA LEU A 241 -11.84 4.67 -4.78
C LEU A 241 -12.57 4.76 -6.12
N LEU A 242 -12.26 3.89 -7.07
CA LEU A 242 -12.91 3.88 -8.38
C LEU A 242 -14.43 3.73 -8.26
N ARG A 243 -14.90 2.86 -7.35
CA ARG A 243 -16.33 2.70 -7.08
C ARG A 243 -16.96 3.95 -6.46
N ILE A 244 -16.26 4.63 -5.55
CA ILE A 244 -16.73 5.91 -4.99
C ILE A 244 -16.91 6.94 -6.10
N LEU A 245 -15.95 7.03 -7.02
CA LEU A 245 -16.02 7.97 -8.15
C LEU A 245 -17.12 7.60 -9.15
N ASP A 246 -17.25 6.32 -9.49
CA ASP A 246 -18.23 5.82 -10.45
C ASP A 246 -19.68 5.94 -9.96
N THR A 247 -19.90 5.93 -8.65
CA THR A 247 -21.24 6.06 -8.05
C THR A 247 -21.57 7.46 -7.53
N SER A 248 -20.59 8.37 -7.50
CA SER A 248 -20.80 9.73 -6.98
C SER A 248 -21.51 10.64 -7.97
N GLU A 249 -22.56 11.32 -7.51
CA GLU A 249 -23.24 12.40 -8.26
C GLU A 249 -22.38 13.66 -8.41
N GLN A 250 -21.34 13.81 -7.59
CA GLN A 250 -20.42 14.95 -7.67
C GLN A 250 -19.37 14.78 -8.78
N VAL A 251 -19.23 13.57 -9.35
CA VAL A 251 -18.26 13.26 -10.39
C VAL A 251 -18.95 13.24 -11.75
N ALA A 252 -18.50 14.09 -12.68
CA ALA A 252 -18.96 14.10 -14.06
C ALA A 252 -18.24 13.04 -14.91
N ALA A 253 -16.92 12.92 -14.76
CA ALA A 253 -16.07 11.95 -15.45
C ALA A 253 -14.78 11.73 -14.65
N TYR A 254 -14.05 10.65 -14.93
CA TYR A 254 -12.73 10.41 -14.36
C TYR A 254 -11.86 9.57 -15.31
N VAL A 255 -10.56 9.53 -15.04
CA VAL A 255 -9.58 8.77 -15.82
C VAL A 255 -8.50 8.24 -14.90
N GLU A 256 -8.33 6.92 -14.88
CA GLU A 256 -7.24 6.26 -14.16
C GLU A 256 -5.88 6.60 -14.79
N ARG A 257 -4.82 6.65 -13.99
CA ARG A 257 -3.44 6.94 -14.46
C ARG A 257 -3.40 8.13 -15.43
N PRO A 258 -3.80 9.35 -15.02
CA PRO A 258 -3.98 10.48 -15.93
C PRO A 258 -2.67 10.96 -16.58
N GLY A 259 -1.51 10.58 -16.07
CA GLY A 259 -0.23 11.01 -16.64
C GLY A 259 0.95 10.44 -15.87
N ALA A 260 2.13 10.61 -16.47
CA ALA A 260 3.40 10.38 -15.81
C ALA A 260 3.81 11.66 -15.05
N VAL A 261 4.20 11.49 -13.79
CA VAL A 261 4.75 12.52 -12.92
C VAL A 261 6.19 12.14 -12.62
N ASP A 262 7.13 12.87 -13.20
CA ASP A 262 8.54 12.67 -12.94
C ASP A 262 8.94 13.36 -11.63
N TYR A 263 9.72 12.66 -10.82
CA TYR A 263 10.23 13.16 -9.56
C TYR A 263 11.63 12.61 -9.31
N ARG A 264 12.37 13.29 -8.42
CA ARG A 264 13.71 12.87 -8.03
C ARG A 264 13.73 12.47 -6.56
N LEU A 265 14.19 11.26 -6.28
CA LEU A 265 14.36 10.73 -4.94
C LEU A 265 15.83 10.32 -4.78
N ASP A 266 16.54 10.97 -3.84
CA ASP A 266 17.95 10.71 -3.57
C ASP A 266 18.81 10.64 -4.84
N ASP A 267 18.65 11.65 -5.70
CA ASP A 267 19.30 11.82 -7.01
C ASP A 267 18.94 10.80 -8.10
N ALA A 268 18.05 9.84 -7.83
CA ALA A 268 17.47 8.98 -8.84
C ALA A 268 16.21 9.61 -9.44
N GLU A 269 16.14 9.69 -10.77
CA GLU A 269 14.91 10.00 -11.48
C GLU A 269 13.95 8.82 -11.43
N ARG A 270 12.69 9.11 -11.13
CA ARG A 270 11.60 8.14 -11.02
C ARG A 270 10.35 8.72 -11.65
N THR A 271 9.49 7.83 -12.14
CA THR A 271 8.19 8.20 -12.70
C THR A 271 7.09 7.58 -11.85
N HIS A 272 6.14 8.42 -11.47
CA HIS A 272 4.91 8.03 -10.76
C HIS A 272 3.70 8.19 -11.67
N TYR A 273 2.75 7.27 -11.56
CA TYR A 273 1.46 7.36 -12.24
C TYR A 273 0.37 7.51 -11.18
N PRO A 274 -0.18 8.72 -10.98
CA PRO A 274 -1.25 8.92 -10.00
C PRO A 274 -2.44 8.00 -10.23
N THR A 275 -3.16 7.61 -9.18
CA THR A 275 -4.23 6.61 -9.33
C THR A 275 -5.33 7.07 -10.29
N VAL A 276 -5.85 8.28 -10.11
CA VAL A 276 -6.99 8.78 -10.91
C VAL A 276 -7.08 10.30 -10.90
N ALA A 277 -7.57 10.89 -11.99
CA ALA A 277 -8.07 12.27 -11.99
C ALA A 277 -9.58 12.29 -12.25
N ALA A 278 -10.32 13.15 -11.54
CA ALA A 278 -11.77 13.27 -11.64
C ALA A 278 -12.22 14.70 -11.93
N ARG A 279 -13.21 14.84 -12.82
CA ARG A 279 -13.92 16.10 -13.10
C ARG A 279 -15.15 16.12 -12.20
N LEU A 280 -15.26 17.15 -11.39
CA LEU A 280 -16.46 17.38 -10.58
C LEU A 280 -17.55 18.06 -11.40
N THR A 281 -18.81 17.88 -10.99
CA THR A 281 -19.98 18.50 -11.63
C THR A 281 -20.02 20.03 -11.47
N ASP A 282 -19.28 20.58 -10.52
CA ASP A 282 -19.07 22.02 -10.36
C ASP A 282 -17.95 22.59 -11.25
N GLY A 283 -17.36 21.76 -12.11
CA GLY A 283 -16.31 22.13 -13.06
C GLY A 283 -14.88 21.99 -12.55
N ARG A 284 -14.66 21.85 -11.23
CA ARG A 284 -13.33 21.60 -10.65
C ARG A 284 -12.77 20.24 -11.11
N ALA A 285 -11.45 20.10 -11.12
CA ALA A 285 -10.77 18.82 -11.36
C ALA A 285 -9.89 18.44 -10.17
N LEU A 286 -9.79 17.15 -9.88
CA LEU A 286 -9.10 16.62 -8.71
C LEU A 286 -8.18 15.47 -9.12
N LEU A 287 -6.90 15.55 -8.79
CA LEU A 287 -5.98 14.42 -8.81
C LEU A 287 -6.05 13.67 -7.48
N ILE A 288 -6.18 12.34 -7.54
CA ILE A 288 -6.27 11.50 -6.36
C ILE A 288 -5.20 10.41 -6.42
N ASP A 289 -4.37 10.37 -5.39
CA ASP A 289 -3.42 9.29 -5.14
C ASP A 289 -3.91 8.39 -4.02
N VAL A 290 -3.87 7.07 -4.25
CA VAL A 290 -4.14 6.09 -3.22
C VAL A 290 -2.85 5.78 -2.47
N VAL A 291 -2.82 6.03 -1.16
CA VAL A 291 -1.66 5.74 -0.30
C VAL A 291 -2.17 5.29 1.07
N PRO A 292 -1.94 4.03 1.49
CA PRO A 292 -2.42 3.57 2.78
C PRO A 292 -1.73 4.31 3.94
N PRO A 293 -2.32 4.32 5.15
CA PRO A 293 -1.75 5.03 6.30
C PRO A 293 -0.33 4.57 6.65
N SER A 294 -0.05 3.28 6.45
CA SER A 294 1.27 2.68 6.68
C SER A 294 2.37 3.30 5.81
N ARG A 295 2.06 3.86 4.64
CA ARG A 295 3.05 4.38 3.68
C ARG A 295 3.08 5.90 3.60
N LEU A 296 2.08 6.58 4.16
CA LEU A 296 1.84 8.01 3.97
C LEU A 296 3.00 8.90 4.43
N ALA A 297 3.62 8.61 5.57
CA ALA A 297 4.70 9.41 6.14
C ALA A 297 6.10 9.01 5.67
N VAL A 298 6.24 7.92 4.91
CA VAL A 298 7.52 7.45 4.37
C VAL A 298 8.07 8.50 3.41
N HIS A 299 9.37 8.77 3.49
CA HIS A 299 10.02 9.86 2.76
C HIS A 299 9.81 9.79 1.25
N GLY A 300 10.05 8.62 0.63
CA GLY A 300 9.84 8.42 -0.80
C GLY A 300 8.42 8.74 -1.25
N ASN A 301 7.41 8.28 -0.49
CA ASN A 301 6.01 8.61 -0.78
C ASN A 301 5.70 10.09 -0.62
N ARG A 302 6.27 10.77 0.38
CA ARG A 302 6.08 12.21 0.54
C ARG A 302 6.65 13.00 -0.64
N VAL A 303 7.88 12.70 -1.06
CA VAL A 303 8.50 13.34 -2.23
C VAL A 303 7.67 13.10 -3.49
N LYS A 304 7.21 11.87 -3.71
CA LYS A 304 6.32 11.49 -4.80
C LYS A 304 4.98 12.26 -4.77
N LEU A 305 4.35 12.35 -3.61
CA LEU A 305 3.08 13.07 -3.43
C LEU A 305 3.23 14.59 -3.59
N ASP A 306 4.36 15.17 -3.17
CA ASP A 306 4.65 16.59 -3.38
C ASP A 306 4.84 16.90 -4.87
N ALA A 307 5.50 16.01 -5.62
CA ALA A 307 5.60 16.12 -7.08
C ALA A 307 4.24 15.99 -7.77
N ALA A 308 3.41 15.01 -7.37
CA ALA A 308 2.05 14.84 -7.89
C ALA A 308 1.17 16.07 -7.59
N ARG A 309 1.32 16.67 -6.40
CA ARG A 309 0.64 17.91 -6.03
C ARG A 309 1.05 19.07 -6.93
N ALA A 310 2.36 19.29 -7.14
CA ALA A 310 2.85 20.34 -8.03
C ALA A 310 2.31 20.16 -9.46
N TRP A 311 2.40 18.94 -9.99
CA TRP A 311 1.89 18.57 -11.31
C TRP A 311 0.37 18.80 -11.45
N ALA A 312 -0.42 18.50 -10.42
CA ALA A 312 -1.85 18.79 -10.39
C ALA A 312 -2.13 20.30 -10.37
N HIS A 313 -1.42 21.03 -9.51
CA HIS A 313 -1.62 22.47 -9.32
C HIS A 313 -1.25 23.29 -10.57
N GLU A 314 -0.22 22.90 -11.30
CA GLU A 314 0.13 23.48 -12.61
C GLU A 314 -1.01 23.37 -13.63
N ARG A 315 -1.88 22.37 -13.48
CA ARG A 315 -3.07 22.13 -14.32
C ARG A 315 -4.33 22.76 -13.75
N GLY A 316 -4.24 23.50 -12.64
CA GLY A 316 -5.40 24.02 -11.91
C GLY A 316 -6.25 22.93 -11.28
N TRP A 317 -5.71 21.72 -11.08
CA TRP A 317 -6.42 20.61 -10.45
C TRP A 317 -6.14 20.61 -8.95
N GLY A 318 -7.16 20.34 -8.14
CA GLY A 318 -6.98 20.01 -6.74
C GLY A 318 -6.21 18.71 -6.57
N ARG A 319 -5.71 18.47 -5.36
CA ARG A 319 -5.04 17.22 -4.98
C ARG A 319 -5.67 16.62 -3.73
N LEU A 320 -5.87 15.32 -3.72
CA LEU A 320 -6.35 14.53 -2.59
C LEU A 320 -5.50 13.26 -2.44
N VAL A 321 -5.21 12.86 -1.20
CA VAL A 321 -4.69 11.52 -0.91
C VAL A 321 -5.80 10.68 -0.30
N PHE A 322 -6.10 9.56 -0.93
CA PHE A 322 -7.07 8.60 -0.44
C PHE A 322 -6.37 7.48 0.32
N THR A 323 -6.61 7.41 1.63
CA THR A 323 -5.93 6.46 2.53
C THR A 323 -6.76 5.22 2.85
N GLY A 324 -8.08 5.25 2.61
CA GLY A 324 -9.00 4.23 3.13
C GLY A 324 -9.15 4.23 4.65
N SER A 325 -8.58 5.23 5.33
CA SER A 325 -8.72 5.46 6.77
C SER A 325 -9.68 6.62 7.03
N ARG A 326 -10.23 6.67 8.25
CA ARG A 326 -11.01 7.84 8.70
C ARG A 326 -10.16 9.10 8.75
N LEU A 327 -8.86 8.97 9.01
CA LEU A 327 -7.90 10.07 9.01
C LEU A 327 -7.20 10.18 7.65
N GLY A 328 -7.32 11.35 7.03
CA GLY A 328 -6.53 11.73 5.86
C GLY A 328 -5.22 12.41 6.25
N GLU A 329 -4.39 12.72 5.25
CA GLU A 329 -3.14 13.44 5.47
C GLU A 329 -3.31 14.80 6.16
N PRO A 330 -4.29 15.66 5.80
CA PRO A 330 -4.51 16.91 6.54
C PRO A 330 -4.86 16.67 8.01
N ASP A 331 -5.73 15.70 8.29
CA ASP A 331 -6.14 15.36 9.65
C ASP A 331 -4.94 14.89 10.49
N LEU A 332 -4.03 14.11 9.90
CA LEU A 332 -2.83 13.61 10.57
C LEU A 332 -1.81 14.72 10.86
N ARG A 333 -1.71 15.75 10.02
CA ARG A 333 -0.86 16.91 10.31
C ARG A 333 -1.36 17.68 11.53
N ASP A 334 -2.68 17.81 11.66
CA ASP A 334 -3.35 18.51 12.76
C ASP A 334 -3.58 17.64 14.00
N HIS A 335 -3.35 16.33 13.89
CA HIS A 335 -3.60 15.35 14.94
C HIS A 335 -2.74 15.60 16.19
N ARG A 336 -3.36 15.86 17.34
CA ARG A 336 -2.64 16.16 18.57
C ARG A 336 -1.97 14.91 19.13
N VAL A 337 -0.68 15.02 19.41
CA VAL A 337 0.14 13.97 20.02
C VAL A 337 0.59 14.44 21.40
N ASP A 338 0.68 13.51 22.35
CA ASP A 338 1.17 13.81 23.69
C ASP A 338 2.60 14.40 23.63
N ALA A 339 2.81 15.53 24.31
CA ALA A 339 4.09 16.23 24.31
C ALA A 339 5.24 15.37 24.84
N ARG A 340 4.96 14.38 25.70
CA ARG A 340 5.95 13.41 26.18
C ARG A 340 6.52 12.59 25.04
N HIS A 341 5.67 12.03 24.17
CA HIS A 341 6.10 11.26 22.99
C HIS A 341 6.96 12.12 22.09
N GLU A 342 6.46 13.31 21.76
CA GLU A 342 7.14 14.27 20.89
C GLU A 342 8.51 14.67 21.42
N ASN A 343 8.61 15.06 22.69
CA ASN A 343 9.85 15.54 23.28
C ASN A 343 10.92 14.44 23.38
N ILE A 344 10.54 13.22 23.78
CA ILE A 344 11.48 12.09 23.85
C ILE A 344 12.05 11.80 22.46
N LEU A 345 11.20 11.70 21.44
CA LEU A 345 11.65 11.38 20.08
C LEU A 345 12.49 12.51 19.48
N ARG A 346 12.12 13.77 19.70
CA ARG A 346 12.90 14.94 19.26
C ARG A 346 14.30 14.97 19.87
N ASN A 347 14.42 14.61 21.14
CA ASN A 347 15.71 14.56 21.84
C ASN A 347 16.61 13.46 21.28
N ARG A 348 16.08 12.24 21.07
CA ARG A 348 16.85 11.15 20.44
C ARG A 348 17.30 11.52 19.02
N LEU A 349 16.41 12.11 18.23
CA LEU A 349 16.74 12.63 16.89
C LEU A 349 17.69 13.83 16.90
N ALA A 350 17.94 14.47 18.06
CA ALA A 350 18.96 15.50 18.21
C ALA A 350 20.37 14.89 18.25
N GLU A 351 20.49 13.66 18.76
CA GLU A 351 21.75 12.94 18.92
C GLU A 351 22.16 12.25 17.61
N GLY A 352 21.18 11.84 16.79
CA GLY A 352 21.45 11.27 15.49
C GLY A 352 20.23 10.59 14.85
N PRO A 353 20.40 9.99 13.66
CA PRO A 353 19.37 9.15 13.05
C PRO A 353 19.15 7.87 13.86
N LEU A 354 17.89 7.42 13.95
CA LEU A 354 17.50 6.18 14.62
C LEU A 354 17.34 5.04 13.62
N GLY A 355 17.98 3.91 13.90
CA GLY A 355 17.66 2.63 13.26
C GLY A 355 16.54 1.89 13.99
N TRP A 356 16.04 0.80 13.38
CA TRP A 356 14.93 0.01 13.94
C TRP A 356 15.09 -0.40 15.41
N PRO A 357 16.24 -0.93 15.88
CA PRO A 357 16.35 -1.39 17.26
C PRO A 357 16.16 -0.28 18.30
N GLU A 358 16.66 0.91 18.02
CA GLU A 358 16.53 2.05 18.92
C GLU A 358 15.12 2.66 18.87
N PHE A 359 14.55 2.75 17.67
CA PHE A 359 13.16 3.17 17.50
C PHE A 359 12.18 2.21 18.19
N ARG A 360 12.43 0.89 18.13
CA ARG A 360 11.60 -0.10 18.82
C ARG A 360 11.62 0.09 20.34
N ARG A 361 12.79 0.37 20.94
CA ARG A 361 12.90 0.72 22.37
C ARG A 361 12.10 1.97 22.69
N TYR A 362 12.16 3.00 21.85
CA TYR A 362 11.32 4.18 22.00
C TYR A 362 9.82 3.83 22.03
N VAL A 363 9.37 2.97 21.11
CA VAL A 363 7.97 2.50 21.08
C VAL A 363 7.61 1.74 22.36
N ASP A 364 8.47 0.84 22.83
CA ASP A 364 8.23 0.07 24.07
C ASP A 364 8.21 0.95 25.33
N GLU A 365 9.08 1.96 25.41
CA GLU A 365 9.16 2.88 26.55
C GLU A 365 7.98 3.87 26.61
N THR A 366 7.43 4.24 25.45
CA THR A 366 6.44 5.31 25.35
C THR A 366 5.02 4.83 25.09
N GLY A 367 4.86 3.63 24.53
CA GLY A 367 3.58 3.10 24.08
C GLY A 367 2.95 3.90 22.93
N ILE A 368 3.73 4.69 22.18
CA ILE A 368 3.22 5.48 21.06
C ILE A 368 2.56 4.56 20.01
N GLY A 369 1.43 5.01 19.46
CA GLY A 369 0.76 4.34 18.35
C GLY A 369 1.30 4.74 16.98
N THR A 370 0.93 3.98 15.95
CA THR A 370 1.32 4.27 14.55
C THR A 370 0.72 5.58 14.05
N THR A 371 -0.51 5.91 14.42
CA THR A 371 -1.16 7.20 14.10
C THR A 371 -0.38 8.39 14.65
N ASP A 372 -0.03 8.36 15.94
CA ASP A 372 0.72 9.43 16.60
C ASP A 372 2.11 9.58 15.99
N PHE A 373 2.79 8.46 15.71
CA PHE A 373 4.08 8.50 15.05
C PHE A 373 4.01 9.09 13.64
N THR A 374 3.06 8.66 12.82
CA THR A 374 2.81 9.23 11.49
C THR A 374 2.53 10.73 11.56
N ALA A 375 1.71 11.17 12.52
CA ALA A 375 1.45 12.59 12.75
C ALA A 375 2.72 13.37 13.11
N LEU A 376 3.57 12.84 14.00
CA LEU A 376 4.86 13.47 14.35
C LEU A 376 5.79 13.58 13.15
N VAL A 377 5.92 12.51 12.34
CA VAL A 377 6.77 12.52 11.15
C VAL A 377 6.29 13.56 10.13
N LEU A 378 4.98 13.64 9.88
CA LEU A 378 4.40 14.63 8.98
C LEU A 378 4.55 16.06 9.49
N ARG A 379 4.30 16.30 10.79
CA ARG A 379 4.41 17.63 11.42
C ARG A 379 5.84 18.18 11.38
N HIS A 380 6.81 17.36 11.79
CA HIS A 380 8.21 17.79 11.89
C HIS A 380 8.99 17.62 10.59
N GLY A 381 8.37 17.04 9.57
CA GLY A 381 8.99 16.77 8.29
C GLY A 381 10.13 15.75 8.36
N TRP A 382 10.24 14.95 9.42
CA TRP A 382 11.32 13.96 9.58
C TRP A 382 11.40 13.01 8.39
N ARG A 383 12.62 12.57 8.08
CA ARG A 383 12.88 11.59 7.04
C ARG A 383 12.73 10.20 7.63
N TRP A 384 11.70 9.47 7.18
CA TRP A 384 11.48 8.06 7.50
C TRP A 384 11.69 7.22 6.24
N ASP A 385 12.78 6.48 6.20
CA ASP A 385 13.10 5.50 5.16
C ASP A 385 12.72 4.08 5.63
N ARG A 386 12.38 3.21 4.67
CA ARG A 386 12.12 1.78 4.90
C ARG A 386 13.11 0.93 4.11
N GLY A 387 13.41 -0.25 4.63
CA GLY A 387 14.23 -1.25 3.98
C GLY A 387 15.64 -0.79 3.63
N PRO A 388 16.48 -0.38 4.63
CA PRO A 388 16.28 -0.53 6.08
C PRO A 388 15.57 0.66 6.76
N PHE A 389 14.93 0.42 7.90
CA PHE A 389 14.30 1.47 8.69
C PHE A 389 15.33 2.49 9.14
N ARG A 390 15.08 3.75 8.80
CA ARG A 390 15.86 4.89 9.29
C ARG A 390 14.96 6.09 9.53
N LEU A 391 15.02 6.65 10.73
CA LEU A 391 14.34 7.89 11.07
C LEU A 391 15.37 8.98 11.37
N ALA A 392 15.29 10.10 10.66
CA ALA A 392 16.20 11.23 10.83
C ALA A 392 15.46 12.56 10.81
N ARG A 393 16.08 13.62 11.34
CA ARG A 393 15.61 14.99 11.08
C ARG A 393 15.67 15.26 9.57
N ALA A 394 14.76 16.10 9.07
CA ALA A 394 14.92 16.67 7.74
C ALA A 394 16.25 17.43 7.71
N GLY A 395 17.04 17.18 6.65
CA GLY A 395 18.32 17.84 6.40
C GLY A 395 18.16 19.30 6.00
#